data_AF-U9VVW9-F1
#
_entry.id   AF-U9VVW9-F1
#
_cell.length_a   1.000
_cell.length_b   1.000
_cell.length_c   1.000
_cell.angle_alpha   90.00
_cell.angle_beta   90.00
_cell.angle_gamma   90.00
#
_symmetry.space_group_name_H-M   'P 1'
#
loop_
_entity.id
_entity.type
_entity.pdbx_description
1 polymer ?
#
loop_
_entity_poly.entity_id
_entity_poly.type
_entity_poly.pdbx_seq_one_letter_code
_entity_poly.pdbx_strand_id
1 'polypeptide(L)' 'MSELTSLSSQQIRCPYCGAIADRYLLDISQFSEQIIQRCTADRFVTRTVCNHCDYLMVLCTKSDAVVETYMAGF' A
#
# COMPACT_ATOMS: atom_id res chain seq x y z
N MET A 1 7.96 16.29 0.18
CA MET A 1 7.13 15.11 -0.11
C MET A 1 7.74 13.98 0.68
N SER A 2 7.10 13.55 1.76
CA SER A 2 7.68 12.61 2.72
C SER A 2 7.97 11.27 2.03
N GLU A 3 9.26 10.94 1.87
CA GLU A 3 9.70 9.67 1.29
C GLU A 3 9.39 8.56 2.29
N LEU A 4 8.30 7.83 2.04
CA LEU A 4 7.99 6.60 2.78
C LEU A 4 9.14 5.61 2.53
N THR A 5 9.93 5.36 3.57
CA THR A 5 11.05 4.44 3.52
C THR A 5 10.52 3.01 3.47
N SER A 6 10.74 2.34 2.34
CA SER A 6 10.32 0.94 2.16
C SER A 6 11.32 -0.04 2.74
N LEU A 7 10.83 -0.96 3.56
CA LEU A 7 11.61 -2.05 4.14
C LEU A 7 11.93 -3.14 3.10
N SER A 8 10.99 -3.40 2.20
CA SER A 8 11.17 -4.30 1.06
C SER A 8 10.24 -3.90 -0.10
N SER A 9 10.63 -4.20 -1.33
CA SER A 9 9.80 -4.05 -2.52
C SER A 9 9.69 -5.36 -3.29
N GLN A 10 8.55 -5.56 -3.95
CA GLN A 10 8.26 -6.72 -4.79
C GLN A 10 7.46 -6.28 -6.01
N GLN A 11 7.71 -6.89 -7.16
CA GLN A 11 6.87 -6.72 -8.34
C GLN A 11 5.75 -7.74 -8.34
N ILE A 12 4.52 -7.26 -8.53
CA ILE A 12 3.32 -8.08 -8.60
C ILE A 12 2.49 -7.71 -9.84
N ARG A 13 1.49 -8.51 -10.15
CA ARG A 13 0.45 -8.12 -11.11
C ARG A 13 -0.53 -7.16 -10.42
N CYS A 14 -0.82 -6.04 -11.06
CA CYS A 14 -1.84 -5.11 -10.62
C CYS A 14 -3.19 -5.83 -10.55
N PRO A 15 -3.91 -5.77 -9.40
CA PRO A 15 -5.19 -6.44 -9.26
C PRO A 15 -6.29 -5.79 -10.13
N TYR A 16 -6.07 -4.57 -10.62
CA TYR A 16 -7.04 -3.86 -11.44
C TYR A 16 -6.85 -4.08 -12.95
N CYS A 17 -5.63 -3.88 -13.47
CA CYS A 17 -5.38 -3.90 -14.92
C CYS A 17 -4.47 -5.05 -15.39
N GLY A 18 -3.89 -5.85 -14.48
CA GLY A 18 -2.96 -6.94 -14.82
C GLY A 18 -1.56 -6.52 -15.27
N ALA A 19 -1.28 -5.21 -15.39
CA ALA A 19 0.07 -4.70 -15.64
C ALA A 19 1.00 -4.98 -14.45
N ILE A 20 2.31 -4.72 -14.61
CA ILE A 20 3.25 -4.81 -13.49
C ILE A 20 3.01 -3.65 -12.52
N ALA A 21 2.97 -3.97 -11.24
CA ALA A 21 2.79 -3.04 -10.14
C ALA A 21 3.87 -3.31 -9.09
N ASP A 22 4.27 -2.27 -8.37
CA ASP A 22 5.23 -2.36 -7.28
C ASP A 22 4.48 -2.43 -5.95
N ARG A 23 4.83 -3.43 -5.13
CA ARG A 23 4.34 -3.59 -3.77
C ARG A 23 5.47 -3.33 -2.79
N TYR A 24 5.26 -2.38 -1.90
CA TYR A 24 6.20 -1.99 -0.85
C TYR A 24 5.69 -2.44 0.51
N LEU A 25 6.57 -2.99 1.33
CA LEU A 25 6.35 -3.17 2.76
C LEU A 25 6.87 -1.93 3.48
N LEU A 26 6.00 -1.25 4.22
CA LEU A 26 6.28 0.02 4.87
C LEU A 26 6.05 -0.10 6.38
N ASP A 27 6.86 0.60 7.17
CA ASP A 27 6.63 0.68 8.62
C ASP A 27 5.45 1.61 8.92
N ILE A 28 4.52 1.14 9.76
CA ILE A 28 3.30 1.88 10.06
C ILE A 28 3.58 3.20 10.80
N SER A 29 4.72 3.32 11.49
CA SER A 29 5.14 4.55 12.18
C SER A 29 5.34 5.75 11.24
N GLN A 30 5.48 5.50 9.93
CA GLN A 30 5.64 6.54 8.92
C GLN A 30 4.29 7.07 8.38
N PHE A 31 3.17 6.49 8.82
CA PHE A 31 1.83 6.88 8.43
C PHE A 31 1.14 7.74 9.49
N SER A 32 0.02 8.36 9.10
CA SER A 32 -0.79 9.14 10.02
C SER A 32 -1.37 8.27 11.14
N GLU A 33 -1.67 8.91 12.27
CA GLU A 33 -2.26 8.24 13.45
C GLU A 33 -3.56 7.49 13.12
N GLN A 34 -4.33 7.97 12.14
CA GLN A 34 -5.53 7.30 11.65
C GLN A 34 -5.24 5.91 11.07
N ILE A 35 -4.13 5.75 10.36
CA ILE A 35 -3.71 4.47 9.79
C ILE A 35 -3.22 3.54 10.90
N ILE A 36 -2.45 4.07 11.86
CA ILE A 36 -1.99 3.33 13.04
C ILE A 36 -3.18 2.77 13.82
N GLN A 37 -4.23 3.57 14.01
CA GLN A 37 -5.46 3.13 14.69
C GLN A 37 -6.23 2.05 13.91
N ARG A 38 -6.22 2.09 12.58
CA ARG A 38 -6.89 1.05 11.75
C ARG A 38 -6.12 -0.26 11.71
N CYS A 39 -4.79 -0.21 11.69
CA CYS A 39 -3.94 -1.40 11.67
C CYS A 39 -3.26 -1.63 13.04
N THR A 40 -4.01 -1.55 14.14
CA THR A 40 -3.46 -1.65 15.51
C THR A 40 -2.73 -2.97 15.82
N ALA A 41 -3.10 -4.06 15.15
CA ALA A 41 -2.44 -5.36 15.31
C ALA A 41 -1.17 -5.52 14.44
N ASP A 42 -0.91 -4.55 13.56
CA ASP A 42 0.12 -4.56 12.55
C ASP A 42 1.23 -3.56 12.86
N ARG A 43 2.47 -3.96 12.56
CA ARG A 43 3.63 -3.06 12.59
C ARG A 43 3.97 -2.53 11.21
N PHE A 44 3.46 -3.19 10.17
CA PHE A 44 3.77 -2.91 8.79
C PHE A 44 2.48 -2.82 7.98
N VAL A 45 2.54 -2.06 6.89
CA VAL A 45 1.47 -2.00 5.89
C VAL A 45 2.06 -2.29 4.53
N THR A 46 1.25 -2.85 3.65
CA THR A 46 1.64 -3.08 2.26
C THR A 46 1.02 -2.01 1.38
N ARG A 47 1.86 -1.32 0.61
CA ARG A 47 1.45 -0.31 -0.37
C ARG A 47 1.72 -0.83 -1.77
N THR A 48 0.67 -1.08 -2.53
CA THR A 48 0.73 -1.48 -3.93
C THR A 48 0.48 -0.26 -4.80
N VAL A 49 1.35 0.01 -5.77
CA VAL A 49 1.18 1.07 -6.78
C VAL A 49 1.34 0.51 -8.18
N CYS A 50 0.50 0.96 -9.11
CA CYS A 50 0.63 0.66 -10.52
C CYS A 50 0.69 1.95 -11.33
N ASN A 51 1.83 2.18 -11.99
CA ASN A 51 2.03 3.34 -12.85
C ASN A 51 1.27 3.26 -14.18
N HIS A 52 0.60 2.14 -14.47
CA HIS A 52 -0.16 1.95 -15.72
C HIS A 52 -1.59 2.49 -15.65
N CYS A 53 -2.24 2.35 -14.49
CA CYS A 53 -3.65 2.73 -14.28
C CYS A 53 -3.82 3.62 -13.04
N ASP A 54 -2.72 4.22 -12.57
CA ASP A 54 -2.66 5.03 -11.35
C ASP A 54 -3.35 4.36 -10.14
N TYR A 55 -3.25 3.03 -10.07
CA TYR A 55 -3.81 2.25 -8.97
C TYR A 55 -2.91 2.36 -7.75
N LEU A 56 -3.48 2.73 -6.62
CA LEU A 56 -2.82 2.76 -5.32
C LEU A 56 -3.69 2.02 -4.31
N MET A 57 -3.09 1.09 -3.56
CA MET A 57 -3.76 0.42 -2.46
C MET A 57 -2.82 0.25 -1.28
N VAL A 58 -3.29 0.59 -0.09
CA VAL A 58 -2.61 0.37 1.19
C VAL A 58 -3.44 -0.59 2.04
N LEU A 59 -2.82 -1.68 2.47
CA LEU A 59 -3.43 -2.74 3.27
C LEU A 59 -2.65 -2.96 4.56
N CYS A 60 -3.36 -3.25 5.66
CA CYS A 60 -2.74 -3.78 6.87
C CYS A 60 -2.23 -5.21 6.62
N THR A 61 -1.01 -5.57 7.06
CA THR A 61 -0.38 -6.84 6.68
C THR A 61 -1.04 -8.12 7.21
N LYS A 62 -1.62 -8.09 8.42
CA LYS A 62 -2.19 -9.28 9.07
C LYS A 62 -3.68 -9.41 8.83
N SER A 63 -4.38 -8.29 8.79
CA SER A 63 -5.84 -8.26 8.67
C SER A 63 -6.32 -8.13 7.23
N ASP A 64 -5.42 -7.86 6.28
CA ASP A 64 -5.74 -7.46 4.91
C ASP A 64 -6.77 -6.31 4.84
N ALA A 65 -6.89 -5.55 5.93
CA ALA A 65 -7.83 -4.45 6.00
C ALA A 65 -7.37 -3.32 5.09
N VAL A 66 -8.28 -2.89 4.22
CA VAL A 66 -8.05 -1.79 3.30
C VAL A 66 -8.01 -0.47 4.06
N VAL A 67 -6.82 0.14 4.09
CA VAL A 67 -6.58 1.44 4.72
C VAL A 67 -6.96 2.56 3.76
N GLU A 68 -6.38 2.51 2.56
CA GLU A 68 -6.53 3.52 1.52
C GLU A 68 -6.54 2.80 0.17
N THR A 69 -7.49 3.17 -0.68
CA THR A 69 -7.51 2.75 -2.08
C THR A 69 -7.82 3.93 -2.94
N TYR A 70 -7.01 4.11 -3.98
CA TYR A 70 -7.26 5.03 -5.04
C TYR A 70 -7.18 4.29 -6.36
N MET A 71 -8.16 4.55 -7.22
CA MET A 71 -8.21 4.03 -8.57
C MET A 71 -8.68 5.19 -9.43
N ALA A 72 -7.80 5.73 -10.28
CA ALA A 72 -8.26 6.54 -11.40
C ALA A 72 -8.87 5.56 -12.42
N GLY A 73 -10.16 5.73 -12.72
CA GLY A 73 -10.75 5.06 -13.86
C GLY A 73 -10.03 5.49 -15.14
N PHE A 74 -9.82 4.53 -16.05
CA PHE A 74 -9.45 4.81 -17.44
C PHE A 74 -10.54 5.63 -18.13
#